data_AF-A0A918ZM32-F1
#
_entry.id   AF-A0A918ZM32-F1
#
_cell.length_a   1.000
_cell.length_b   1.000
_cell.length_c   1.000
_cell.angle_alpha   90.00
_cell.angle_beta   90.00
_cell.angle_gamma   90.00
#
_symmetry.space_group_name_H-M   'P 1'
#
loop_
_entity.id
_entity.type
_entity.pdbx_description
1 polymer ?
#
loop_
_entity_poly.entity_id
_entity_poly.type
_entity_poly.pdbx_seq_one_letter_code
_entity_poly.pdbx_strand_id
1 'polypeptide(L)' 'MAPIPNPPEEPRDNPDAYVGLEAPSAERRAREHGWSTVRKLPPGAIITMEYRFGRLNFEVEDGRVKRAWKG' A
#
# COMPACT_ATOMS: atom_id res chain seq x y z
N MET A 1 11.88 -34.25 -9.90
CA MET A 1 12.11 -32.79 -9.86
C MET A 1 11.44 -32.26 -8.61
N ALA A 2 12.13 -31.47 -7.80
CA ALA A 2 11.50 -30.79 -6.66
C ALA A 2 10.63 -29.64 -7.18
N PRO A 3 9.45 -29.37 -6.58
CA PRO A 3 8.62 -28.24 -6.98
C PRO A 3 9.38 -26.94 -6.75
N ILE A 4 9.38 -26.07 -7.76
CA ILE A 4 9.94 -24.72 -7.64
C ILE A 4 9.02 -23.97 -6.67
N PRO A 5 9.54 -23.35 -5.60
CA PRO A 5 8.72 -22.54 -4.72
C PRO A 5 8.10 -21.40 -5.53
N ASN A 6 6.79 -21.18 -5.42
CA ASN A 6 6.16 -20.00 -5.99
C ASN A 6 6.75 -18.77 -5.26
N PRO A 7 7.43 -17.85 -5.96
CA PRO A 7 7.86 -16.62 -5.33
C PRO A 7 6.62 -15.85 -4.85
N PRO A 8 6.69 -15.15 -3.71
CA PRO A 8 5.58 -14.32 -3.26
C PRO A 8 5.22 -13.32 -4.37
N GLU A 9 3.94 -13.29 -4.75
CA GLU A 9 3.41 -12.32 -5.70
C GLU A 9 2.91 -11.09 -4.93
N GLU A 10 3.11 -9.90 -5.50
CA GLU A 10 2.49 -8.71 -4.93
C GLU A 10 0.96 -8.84 -4.99
N PRO A 11 0.24 -8.24 -4.02
CA PRO A 11 -1.21 -8.11 -4.13
C PRO A 11 -1.61 -7.54 -5.50
N ARG A 12 -2.51 -8.27 -6.18
CA ARG A 12 -3.15 -7.85 -7.45
C ARG A 12 -4.27 -6.85 -7.21
N ASP A 13 -4.07 -5.98 -6.24
CA ASP A 13 -5.01 -4.99 -5.77
C ASP A 13 -4.74 -3.63 -6.45
N ASN A 14 -5.78 -2.80 -6.56
CA ASN A 14 -5.71 -1.49 -7.18
C ASN A 14 -5.56 -0.39 -6.11
N PRO A 15 -4.40 0.30 -6.02
CA PRO A 15 -4.20 1.40 -5.08
C PRO A 15 -5.25 2.53 -5.19
N ASP A 16 -5.79 2.81 -6.37
CA ASP A 16 -6.79 3.89 -6.53
C ASP A 16 -8.09 3.62 -5.76
N ALA A 17 -8.38 2.35 -5.43
CA ALA A 17 -9.55 1.96 -4.65
C ALA A 17 -9.52 2.45 -3.19
N TYR A 18 -8.39 2.96 -2.71
CA TYR A 18 -8.24 3.49 -1.36
C TYR A 18 -8.46 5.00 -1.26
N VAL A 19 -8.43 5.73 -2.39
CA VAL A 19 -8.58 7.19 -2.40
C VAL A 19 -9.97 7.59 -1.85
N GLY A 20 -9.98 8.58 -0.97
CA GLY A 20 -11.17 9.09 -0.29
C GLY A 20 -11.58 8.32 0.97
N LEU A 21 -11.00 7.14 1.23
CA LEU A 21 -11.23 6.40 2.47
C LEU A 21 -10.53 7.06 3.66
N GLU A 22 -11.11 6.91 4.85
CA GLU A 22 -10.44 7.21 6.11
C GLU A 22 -9.19 6.33 6.27
N ALA A 23 -8.06 6.93 6.63
CA ALA A 23 -6.77 6.24 6.66
C ALA A 23 -6.74 4.97 7.53
N PRO A 24 -7.39 4.92 8.72
CA PRO A 24 -7.46 3.68 9.50
C PRO A 24 -8.23 2.56 8.79
N SER A 25 -9.32 2.90 8.10
CA SER A 25 -10.13 1.93 7.35
C SER A 25 -9.40 1.45 6.10
N ALA A 26 -8.72 2.36 5.39
CA ALA A 26 -7.89 2.03 4.24
C ALA A 26 -6.75 1.08 4.62
N GLU A 27 -6.08 1.32 5.74
CA GLU A 27 -5.00 0.46 6.23
C GLU A 27 -5.48 -0.95 6.56
N ARG A 28 -6.63 -1.08 7.23
CA ARG A 28 -7.22 -2.39 7.53
C ARG A 28 -7.57 -3.15 6.26
N ARG A 29 -8.26 -2.49 5.33
CA ARG A 29 -8.62 -3.06 4.03
C ARG A 29 -7.39 -3.49 3.25
N ALA A 30 -6.32 -2.70 3.27
CA ALA A 30 -5.07 -3.05 2.59
C ALA A 30 -4.45 -4.33 3.16
N ARG A 31 -4.44 -4.49 4.49
CA ARG A 31 -3.97 -5.73 5.13
C ARG A 31 -4.81 -6.94 4.72
N GLU A 32 -6.13 -6.77 4.62
CA GLU A 32 -7.05 -7.82 4.14
C GLU A 32 -6.79 -8.20 2.68
N HIS A 33 -6.38 -7.24 1.83
CA HIS A 33 -5.97 -7.48 0.44
C HIS A 33 -4.53 -8.01 0.31
N GLY A 34 -3.85 -8.31 1.43
CA GLY A 34 -2.54 -8.94 1.43
C GLY A 34 -1.34 -7.98 1.43
N TRP A 35 -1.56 -6.66 1.56
CA TRP A 35 -0.48 -5.71 1.73
C TRP A 35 0.22 -5.94 3.07
N SER A 36 1.50 -6.30 3.04
CA SER A 36 2.25 -6.62 4.26
C SER A 36 2.58 -5.36 5.06
N THR A 37 2.86 -4.25 4.39
CA THR A 37 3.18 -2.96 5.03
C THR A 37 2.36 -1.85 4.41
N VAL A 38 1.86 -0.94 5.25
CA VAL A 38 1.18 0.28 4.81
C VAL A 38 1.90 1.46 5.44
N ARG A 39 2.39 2.39 4.62
CA ARG A 39 3.04 3.62 5.08
C ARG A 39 2.13 4.81 4.80
N LYS A 40 1.86 5.61 5.82
CA LYS A 40 1.11 6.86 5.71
C LYS A 40 2.07 8.04 5.68
N LEU A 41 1.85 8.96 4.76
CA LEU A 41 2.70 10.12 4.51
C LEU A 41 1.82 11.38 4.50
N PRO A 42 2.29 12.51 5.05
CA PRO A 42 1.61 13.79 4.86
C PRO A 42 1.71 14.25 3.39
N PRO A 43 0.85 15.19 2.94
CA PRO A 43 0.89 15.72 1.60
C PRO A 43 2.26 16.34 1.28
N GLY A 44 2.81 16.01 0.11
CA GLY A 44 4.08 16.56 -0.35
C GLY A 44 5.34 16.04 0.36
N ALA A 45 5.23 14.96 1.15
CA ALA A 45 6.39 14.35 1.80
C ALA A 45 7.45 13.91 0.77
N ILE A 46 8.68 14.41 0.93
CA ILE A 46 9.83 13.97 0.14
C ILE A 46 10.39 12.69 0.78
N ILE A 47 10.27 11.58 0.05
CA ILE A 47 10.75 10.26 0.48
C ILE A 47 11.75 9.72 -0.52
N THR A 48 12.69 8.89 -0.04
CA THR A 48 13.50 8.07 -0.93
C THR A 48 12.61 7.04 -1.62
N MET A 49 12.84 6.84 -2.92
CA MET A 49 12.10 5.89 -3.76
C MET A 49 12.59 4.45 -3.58
N GLU A 50 13.02 4.08 -2.37
CA GLU A 50 13.43 2.70 -2.09
C GLU A 50 12.22 1.79 -2.24
N TYR A 51 12.23 0.88 -3.22
CA TYR A 51 11.15 -0.07 -3.40
C TYR A 51 11.18 -1.16 -2.31
N ARG A 52 10.03 -1.43 -1.69
CA ARG A 52 9.81 -2.58 -0.80
C ARG A 52 8.62 -3.38 -1.28
N PHE A 53 8.87 -4.64 -1.61
CA PHE A 53 7.84 -5.60 -2.00
C PHE A 53 6.73 -5.68 -0.95
N GLY A 54 5.46 -5.65 -1.40
CA GLY A 54 4.31 -5.77 -0.51
C GLY A 54 4.05 -4.52 0.35
N ARG A 55 4.66 -3.37 0.00
CA ARG A 55 4.39 -2.09 0.63
C ARG A 55 3.45 -1.23 -0.22
N LEU A 56 2.43 -0.72 0.45
CA LEU A 56 1.52 0.29 -0.05
C LEU A 56 1.78 1.61 0.66
N ASN A 57 1.78 2.70 -0.09
CA ASN A 57 1.95 4.05 0.44
C ASN A 57 0.63 4.81 0.29
N PHE A 58 0.26 5.55 1.33
CA PHE A 58 -0.84 6.49 1.33
C PHE A 58 -0.30 7.90 1.57
N GLU A 59 -0.66 8.84 0.71
CA GLU A 59 -0.66 10.26 1.06
C GLU A 59 -1.99 10.55 1.75
N VAL A 60 -1.93 11.06 2.97
CA VAL A 60 -3.11 11.28 3.81
C VAL A 60 -3.24 12.78 4.12
N GLU A 61 -4.40 13.33 3.80
CA GLU A 61 -4.79 14.72 4.06
C GLU A 61 -6.11 14.70 4.83
N ASP A 62 -6.22 15.47 5.91
CA ASP A 62 -7.43 15.52 6.76
C ASP A 62 -7.96 14.15 7.20
N GLY A 63 -7.04 13.22 7.50
CA GLY A 63 -7.37 11.85 7.91
C GLY A 63 -7.78 10.92 6.78
N ARG A 64 -7.87 11.41 5.53
CA ARG A 64 -8.30 10.65 4.35
C ARG A 64 -7.18 10.43 3.35
N VAL A 65 -7.25 9.30 2.65
CA VAL A 65 -6.29 8.98 1.60
C VAL A 65 -6.53 9.89 0.40
N LYS A 66 -5.55 10.72 0.07
CA LYS A 66 -5.57 11.61 -1.10
C LYS A 66 -4.96 10.92 -2.31
N ARG A 67 -3.91 10.10 -2.09
CA ARG A 67 -3.25 9.27 -3.11
C ARG A 67 -2.80 7.95 -2.51
N ALA A 68 -2.74 6.92 -3.33
CA ALA A 68 -2.20 5.62 -2.94
C ALA A 68 -1.33 5.05 -4.06
N TRP A 69 -0.20 4.43 -3.71
CA TRP A 69 0.70 3.83 -4.70
C TRP A 69 1.53 2.70 -4.09
N LYS A 70 1.84 1.72 -4.94
CA LYS A 70 2.79 0.66 -4.62
C LYS A 70 4.19 1.25 -4.51
N GLY A 71 4.99 0.73 -3.60
CA GLY A 71 6.40 1.09 -3.54
C GLY A 71 7.02 0.69 -2.24
#